data_AF-A0A7C3BMT0-F1
#
_entry.id   AF-A0A7C3BMT0-F1
#
_cell.length_a   1.000
_cell.length_b   1.000
_cell.length_c   1.000
_cell.angle_alpha   90.00
_cell.angle_beta   90.00
_cell.angle_gamma   90.00
#
_symmetry.space_group_name_H-M   'P 1'
#
loop_
_entity.id
_entity.type
_entity.pdbx_description
1 polymer ?
#
loop_
_entity_poly.entity_id
_entity_poly.type
_entity_poly.pdbx_seq_one_letter_code
_entity_poly.pdbx_strand_id
1 'polypeptide(L)'
;IELWIGPDFRMGKDRQGDIPHLKELGREFGFLVKVIDQQLADDEVISSTRIRAELAAGRIREVTRLLGSHSFFLGKVVMGCQRGRTIGFPTANVAVAPEKLLPADGVYAVWIRVDNKVHPAVANIGVRPTFDDAERAVEVHIFDFQQDIYGQQVRVDLVERLRPERKFSGLEALKARIELDSKKAREILSAEIT
;
A
#
# COMPACT_ATOMS: atom_id res chain seq x y z
N ILE A 1 15.00 -33.94 -6.26
CA ILE A 1 14.70 -32.49 -6.45
C ILE A 1 13.19 -32.36 -6.57
N GLU A 2 12.59 -31.31 -6.01
CA GLU A 2 11.14 -31.08 -6.08
C GLU A 2 10.83 -29.70 -6.67
N LEU A 3 9.77 -29.62 -7.48
CA LEU A 3 9.20 -28.40 -8.04
C LEU A 3 7.80 -28.21 -7.45
N TRP A 4 7.60 -27.12 -6.71
CA TRP A 4 6.33 -26.78 -6.06
C TRP A 4 5.63 -25.66 -6.84
N ILE A 5 4.39 -25.88 -7.25
CA ILE A 5 3.63 -24.95 -8.11
C ILE A 5 2.16 -24.85 -7.69
N GLY A 6 1.52 -23.73 -7.99
CA GLY A 6 0.07 -23.59 -7.85
C GLY A 6 -0.70 -24.31 -8.96
N PRO A 7 -2.04 -24.48 -8.82
CA PRO A 7 -2.86 -25.24 -9.75
C PRO A 7 -2.97 -24.60 -11.15
N ASP A 8 -2.86 -23.26 -11.21
CA ASP A 8 -2.94 -22.49 -12.47
C ASP A 8 -1.58 -22.27 -13.14
N PHE A 9 -0.53 -22.90 -12.63
CA PHE A 9 0.81 -22.71 -13.13
C PHE A 9 0.95 -23.18 -14.58
N ARG A 10 1.55 -22.33 -15.42
CA ARG A 10 1.88 -22.60 -16.82
C ARG A 10 3.22 -21.94 -17.17
N MET A 11 4.05 -22.60 -17.96
CA MET A 11 5.31 -22.05 -18.48
C MET A 11 5.54 -22.43 -19.95
N GLY A 12 6.64 -21.97 -20.55
CA GLY A 12 7.01 -22.30 -21.93
C GLY A 12 6.22 -21.53 -23.00
N LYS A 13 6.59 -21.76 -24.26
CA LYS A 13 5.93 -21.15 -25.42
C LYS A 13 4.43 -21.49 -25.39
N ASP A 14 3.58 -20.49 -25.61
CA ASP A 14 2.12 -20.64 -25.67
C ASP A 14 1.50 -21.33 -24.44
N ARG A 15 2.14 -21.20 -23.26
CA ARG A 15 1.67 -21.79 -21.98
C ARG A 15 1.57 -23.33 -22.00
N GLN A 16 2.31 -23.99 -22.89
CA GLN A 16 2.24 -25.45 -23.08
C GLN A 16 2.81 -26.25 -21.90
N GLY A 17 3.67 -25.66 -21.07
CA GLY A 17 4.20 -26.26 -19.86
C GLY A 17 3.21 -26.22 -18.72
N ASP A 18 2.17 -27.05 -18.81
CA ASP A 18 1.20 -27.28 -17.76
C ASP A 18 1.63 -28.37 -16.76
N ILE A 19 0.80 -28.64 -15.76
CA ILE A 19 1.12 -29.59 -14.69
C ILE A 19 1.37 -31.01 -15.25
N PRO A 20 0.52 -31.57 -16.13
CA PRO A 20 0.81 -32.82 -16.82
C PRO A 20 2.18 -32.82 -17.52
N HIS A 21 2.46 -31.82 -18.35
CA HIS A 21 3.71 -31.73 -19.09
C HIS A 21 4.93 -31.64 -18.16
N LEU A 22 4.84 -30.84 -17.09
CA LEU A 22 5.90 -30.74 -16.08
C LEU A 22 6.13 -32.06 -15.34
N LYS A 23 5.09 -32.87 -15.13
CA LYS A 23 5.24 -34.22 -14.55
C LYS A 23 5.95 -35.17 -15.49
N GLU A 24 5.75 -35.05 -16.81
CA GLU A 24 6.50 -35.83 -17.81
C GLU A 24 7.97 -35.44 -17.80
N LEU A 25 8.27 -34.14 -17.87
CA LEU A 25 9.63 -33.61 -17.75
C LEU A 25 10.28 -34.02 -16.41
N GLY A 26 9.50 -34.05 -15.33
CA GLY A 26 9.97 -34.52 -14.03
C GLY A 26 10.46 -35.97 -14.04
N ARG A 27 9.79 -36.86 -14.80
CA ARG A 27 10.22 -38.25 -14.98
C ARG A 27 11.50 -38.34 -15.80
N GLU A 28 11.65 -37.50 -16.82
CA GLU A 28 12.83 -37.48 -17.71
C GLU A 28 14.06 -36.89 -17.00
N PHE A 29 13.91 -35.77 -16.30
CA PHE A 29 15.01 -34.99 -15.74
C PHE A 29 15.22 -35.19 -14.22
N GLY A 30 14.45 -36.09 -13.58
CA GLY A 30 14.70 -36.51 -12.19
C GLY A 30 14.18 -35.56 -11.11
N PHE A 31 13.03 -34.90 -11.33
CA PHE A 31 12.37 -34.06 -10.32
C PHE A 31 10.89 -34.42 -10.13
N LEU A 32 10.37 -34.18 -8.92
CA LEU A 32 8.96 -34.38 -8.58
C LEU A 32 8.19 -33.07 -8.67
N VAL A 33 7.02 -33.09 -9.30
CA VAL A 33 6.10 -31.94 -9.29
C VAL A 33 5.09 -32.09 -8.17
N LYS A 34 5.05 -31.11 -7.28
CA LYS A 34 4.10 -30.98 -6.17
C LYS A 34 3.19 -29.78 -6.44
N VAL A 35 1.88 -29.99 -6.34
CA VAL A 35 0.89 -28.93 -6.52
C VAL A 35 0.40 -28.50 -5.15
N ILE A 36 0.48 -27.20 -4.85
CA ILE A 36 -0.07 -26.63 -3.62
C ILE A 36 -1.50 -26.17 -3.86
N ASP A 37 -2.35 -26.36 -2.86
CA ASP A 37 -3.73 -25.89 -2.91
C ASP A 37 -3.79 -24.36 -2.85
N GLN A 38 -4.81 -23.81 -3.51
CA GLN A 38 -5.13 -22.40 -3.39
C GLN A 38 -5.61 -22.08 -1.98
N GLN A 39 -5.13 -20.96 -1.45
CA GLN A 39 -5.64 -20.40 -0.21
C GLN A 39 -6.97 -19.72 -0.47
N LEU A 40 -7.92 -19.91 0.44
CA LEU A 40 -9.27 -19.34 0.37
C LEU A 40 -9.49 -18.35 1.51
N ALA A 41 -10.25 -17.30 1.25
CA ALA A 41 -10.79 -16.39 2.24
C ALA A 41 -12.27 -16.17 1.92
N ASP A 42 -13.15 -16.61 2.84
CA ASP A 42 -14.61 -16.66 2.68
C ASP A 42 -15.04 -17.44 1.43
N ASP A 43 -14.49 -18.66 1.26
CA ASP A 43 -14.71 -19.54 0.12
C ASP A 43 -14.27 -19.00 -1.26
N GLU A 44 -13.67 -17.81 -1.29
CA GLU A 44 -13.11 -17.21 -2.49
C GLU A 44 -11.58 -17.31 -2.52
N VAL A 45 -11.02 -17.57 -3.71
CA VAL A 45 -9.57 -17.69 -3.90
C VAL A 45 -8.85 -16.40 -3.54
N ILE A 46 -7.83 -16.51 -2.68
CA ILE A 46 -6.86 -15.45 -2.44
C ILE A 46 -5.93 -15.37 -3.66
N SER A 47 -6.05 -14.30 -4.43
CA SER A 47 -5.24 -14.09 -5.64
C SER A 47 -4.75 -12.65 -5.73
N SER A 48 -3.64 -12.45 -6.46
CA SER A 48 -3.11 -11.11 -6.75
C SER A 48 -4.12 -10.23 -7.49
N THR A 49 -5.03 -10.80 -8.28
CA THR A 49 -6.09 -10.04 -8.95
C THR A 49 -7.10 -9.50 -7.95
N ARG A 50 -7.59 -10.34 -7.02
CA ARG A 50 -8.50 -9.92 -5.95
C ARG A 50 -7.86 -8.86 -5.05
N ILE A 51 -6.63 -9.09 -4.61
CA ILE A 51 -5.90 -8.14 -3.75
C ILE A 51 -5.73 -6.77 -4.44
N ARG A 52 -5.37 -6.75 -5.73
CA ARG A 52 -5.24 -5.50 -6.49
C ARG A 52 -6.58 -4.77 -6.65
N ALA A 53 -7.68 -5.50 -6.86
CA ALA A 53 -9.02 -4.93 -6.94
C ALA A 53 -9.44 -4.29 -5.61
N GLU A 54 -9.23 -4.96 -4.49
CA GLU A 54 -9.54 -4.43 -3.15
C GLU A 54 -8.67 -3.22 -2.79
N LEU A 55 -7.39 -3.25 -3.16
CA LEU A 55 -6.49 -2.11 -3.00
C LEU A 55 -6.95 -0.91 -3.82
N ALA A 56 -7.31 -1.13 -5.09
CA ALA A 56 -7.83 -0.09 -5.98
C ALA A 56 -9.18 0.49 -5.49
N ALA A 57 -10.01 -0.31 -4.80
CA ALA A 57 -11.22 0.15 -4.12
C ALA A 57 -10.94 0.87 -2.78
N GLY A 58 -9.71 0.81 -2.28
CA GLY A 58 -9.30 1.40 -1.00
C GLY A 58 -9.77 0.61 0.22
N ARG A 59 -10.09 -0.69 0.08
CA ARG A 59 -10.51 -1.57 1.18
C ARG A 59 -9.30 -2.15 1.92
N ILE A 60 -8.52 -1.29 2.58
CA ILE A 60 -7.23 -1.66 3.18
C ILE A 60 -7.31 -2.76 4.23
N ARG A 61 -8.38 -2.79 5.04
CA ARG A 61 -8.58 -3.88 6.03
C ARG A 61 -8.76 -5.24 5.36
N GLU A 62 -9.50 -5.28 4.25
CA GLU A 62 -9.68 -6.49 3.46
C GLU A 62 -8.36 -6.92 2.80
N VAL A 63 -7.62 -5.97 2.23
CA VAL A 63 -6.27 -6.23 1.69
C VAL A 63 -5.35 -6.83 2.75
N THR A 64 -5.36 -6.28 3.97
CA THR A 64 -4.55 -6.77 5.09
C THR A 64 -4.94 -8.20 5.46
N ARG A 65 -6.25 -8.49 5.53
CA ARG A 65 -6.78 -9.84 5.78
C ARG A 65 -6.33 -10.84 4.72
N LEU A 66 -6.43 -10.48 3.45
CA LEU A 66 -6.03 -11.35 2.33
C LEU A 66 -4.52 -11.58 2.25
N LEU A 67 -3.71 -10.58 2.61
CA LEU A 67 -2.24 -10.69 2.62
C LEU A 67 -1.67 -11.31 3.90
N GLY A 68 -2.44 -11.33 4.99
CA GLY A 68 -1.96 -11.66 6.34
C GLY A 68 -1.00 -10.61 6.93
N SER A 69 -0.87 -9.44 6.29
CA SER A 69 -0.02 -8.33 6.73
C SER A 69 -0.42 -7.02 6.03
N HIS A 70 0.01 -5.88 6.57
CA HIS A 70 -0.27 -4.59 5.92
C HIS A 70 0.38 -4.50 4.54
N SER A 71 -0.42 -4.10 3.56
CA SER A 71 0.11 -3.66 2.27
C SER A 71 0.96 -2.42 2.47
N PHE A 72 2.05 -2.30 1.72
CA PHE A 72 2.97 -1.18 1.85
C PHE A 72 3.51 -0.71 0.50
N PHE A 73 4.08 0.49 0.51
CA PHE A 73 4.91 0.99 -0.57
C PHE A 73 6.19 1.63 -0.03
N LEU A 74 7.20 1.67 -0.91
CA LEU A 74 8.45 2.37 -0.66
C LEU A 74 8.42 3.68 -1.44
N GLY A 75 9.08 4.69 -0.92
CA GLY A 75 9.25 5.94 -1.64
C GLY A 75 10.34 6.81 -1.04
N LYS A 76 10.76 7.81 -1.81
CA LYS A 76 11.77 8.78 -1.40
C LYS A 76 11.08 10.05 -0.93
N VAL A 77 11.50 10.58 0.21
CA VAL A 77 11.01 11.88 0.67
C VAL A 77 11.60 12.98 -0.20
N VAL A 78 10.72 13.78 -0.81
CA VAL A 78 11.07 14.87 -1.73
C VAL A 78 10.52 16.20 -1.23
N MET A 79 11.06 17.28 -1.79
CA MET A 79 10.56 18.63 -1.55
C MET A 79 9.18 18.78 -2.20
N GLY A 80 8.18 19.19 -1.41
CA GLY A 80 6.86 19.57 -1.91
C GLY A 80 6.59 21.06 -1.75
N CYS A 81 5.33 21.48 -1.89
CA CYS A 81 4.94 22.89 -1.76
C CYS A 81 5.00 23.43 -0.31
N GLN A 82 5.35 22.60 0.68
CA GLN A 82 5.47 22.92 2.11
C GLN A 82 4.24 23.61 2.75
N ARG A 83 3.07 23.58 2.08
CA ARG A 83 1.83 24.21 2.55
C ARG A 83 1.32 23.65 3.87
N GLY A 84 1.58 22.37 4.17
CA GLY A 84 1.23 21.78 5.46
C GLY A 84 1.84 22.52 6.66
N ARG A 85 3.09 22.98 6.52
CA ARG A 85 3.81 23.69 7.57
C ARG A 85 3.17 25.04 7.91
N THR A 86 2.61 25.74 6.92
CA THR A 86 1.96 27.05 7.15
C THR A 86 0.62 26.94 7.87
N ILE A 87 0.03 25.74 7.92
CA ILE A 87 -1.28 25.49 8.53
C ILE A 87 -1.21 24.63 9.81
N GLY A 88 0.00 24.30 10.27
CA GLY A 88 0.24 23.54 11.51
C GLY A 88 0.42 22.03 11.33
N PHE A 89 0.40 21.51 10.11
CA PHE A 89 0.48 20.08 9.81
C PHE A 89 1.61 19.80 8.81
N PRO A 90 2.89 19.80 9.25
CA PRO A 90 4.02 19.54 8.35
C PRO A 90 3.90 18.15 7.71
N THR A 91 4.02 18.07 6.38
CA THR A 91 3.92 16.81 5.62
C THR A 91 5.21 16.49 4.87
N ALA A 92 5.63 15.24 4.93
CA ALA A 92 6.62 14.67 4.04
C ALA A 92 5.95 14.32 2.71
N ASN A 93 6.50 14.79 1.59
CA ASN A 93 6.03 14.39 0.26
C ASN A 93 6.82 13.16 -0.14
N VAL A 94 6.14 12.06 -0.46
CA VAL A 94 6.77 10.77 -0.75
C VAL A 94 6.63 10.48 -2.25
N ALA A 95 7.74 10.53 -2.97
CA ALA A 95 7.80 10.12 -4.36
C ALA A 95 7.81 8.59 -4.44
N VAL A 96 6.82 8.04 -5.14
CA VAL A 96 6.63 6.60 -5.31
C VAL A 96 6.87 6.25 -6.78
N ALA A 97 7.45 5.08 -7.06
CA ALA A 97 7.66 4.62 -8.43
C ALA A 97 6.32 4.49 -9.18
N PRO A 98 6.24 4.90 -10.46
CA PRO A 98 4.98 4.93 -11.22
C PRO A 98 4.35 3.55 -11.42
N GLU A 99 5.16 2.50 -11.53
CA GLU A 99 4.71 1.09 -11.60
C GLU A 99 4.08 0.58 -10.29
N LYS A 100 4.22 1.30 -9.17
CA LYS A 100 3.66 0.87 -7.90
C LYS A 100 2.16 1.17 -7.85
N LEU A 101 1.36 0.11 -7.74
CA LEU A 101 -0.06 0.25 -7.45
C LEU A 101 -0.27 0.84 -6.04
N LEU A 102 -0.80 2.06 -6.00
CA LEU A 102 -1.29 2.73 -4.81
C LEU A 102 -2.80 2.49 -4.64
N PRO A 103 -3.35 2.57 -3.41
CA PRO A 103 -4.79 2.38 -3.17
C PRO A 103 -5.64 3.47 -3.81
N ALA A 104 -6.97 3.45 -3.65
CA ALA A 104 -7.84 4.56 -4.06
C ALA A 104 -7.37 5.93 -3.51
N ASP A 105 -7.82 7.04 -4.08
CA ASP A 105 -7.54 8.35 -3.50
C ASP A 105 -8.26 8.53 -2.15
N GLY A 106 -7.56 9.11 -1.18
CA GLY A 106 -8.13 9.36 0.14
C GLY A 106 -7.08 9.54 1.23
N VAL A 107 -7.61 9.60 2.46
CA VAL A 107 -6.82 9.76 3.68
C VAL A 107 -6.74 8.42 4.41
N TYR A 108 -5.55 8.07 4.87
CA TYR A 108 -5.22 6.77 5.42
C TYR A 108 -4.50 6.89 6.76
N ALA A 109 -4.85 6.03 7.71
CA ALA A 109 -3.99 5.74 8.86
C ALA A 109 -2.85 4.82 8.39
N VAL A 110 -1.61 5.20 8.71
CA VAL A 110 -0.43 4.48 8.24
C VAL A 110 0.64 4.41 9.31
N TRP A 111 1.48 3.38 9.21
CA TRP A 111 2.79 3.39 9.83
C TRP A 111 3.83 3.83 8.81
N ILE A 112 4.71 4.75 9.18
CA ILE A 112 5.87 5.11 8.35
C ILE A 112 7.15 4.69 9.04
N ARG A 113 8.07 4.09 8.26
CA ARG A 113 9.40 3.72 8.72
C ARG A 113 10.44 4.69 8.18
N VAL A 114 11.17 5.30 9.10
CA VAL A 114 12.25 6.27 8.85
C VAL A 114 13.44 5.83 9.70
N ASP A 115 14.62 5.65 9.11
CA ASP A 115 15.84 5.24 9.82
C ASP A 115 15.63 4.06 10.80
N ASN A 116 14.95 3.01 10.34
CA ASN A 116 14.57 1.81 11.11
C ASN A 116 13.62 2.03 12.30
N LYS A 117 13.08 3.24 12.48
CA LYS A 117 12.04 3.54 13.48
C LYS A 117 10.67 3.62 12.84
N VAL A 118 9.66 3.12 13.54
CA VAL A 118 8.27 3.13 13.10
C VAL A 118 7.55 4.28 13.79
N HIS A 119 6.86 5.11 13.01
CA HIS A 119 6.10 6.25 13.51
C HIS A 119 4.64 6.16 13.05
N PRO A 120 3.67 6.50 13.92
CA PRO A 120 2.28 6.61 13.51
C PRO A 120 2.12 7.87 12.67
N ALA A 121 1.28 7.80 11.64
CA ALA A 121 1.09 8.91 10.72
C ALA A 121 -0.29 8.86 10.06
N VAL A 122 -0.64 9.97 9.41
CA VAL A 122 -1.76 10.04 8.47
C VAL A 122 -1.22 10.39 7.08
N ALA A 123 -1.64 9.64 6.06
CA ALA A 123 -1.27 9.86 4.68
C ALA A 123 -2.46 10.35 3.87
N ASN A 124 -2.25 11.37 3.04
CA ASN A 124 -3.13 11.69 1.93
C ASN A 124 -2.53 11.13 0.64
N ILE A 125 -3.33 10.40 -0.12
CA ILE A 125 -2.97 9.89 -1.45
C ILE A 125 -4.01 10.43 -2.41
N GLY A 126 -3.58 11.22 -3.39
CA GLY A 126 -4.50 11.99 -4.21
C GLY A 126 -3.87 12.64 -5.43
N VAL A 127 -4.69 13.21 -6.30
CA VAL A 127 -4.21 13.86 -7.51
C VAL A 127 -4.00 15.35 -7.26
N ARG A 128 -2.83 15.88 -7.68
CA ARG A 128 -2.64 17.33 -7.74
C ARG A 128 -3.30 17.86 -9.02
N PRO A 129 -4.21 18.85 -8.94
CA PRO A 129 -4.67 19.56 -10.12
C PRO A 129 -3.54 20.50 -10.57
N THR A 130 -2.59 19.98 -11.35
CA THR A 130 -1.55 20.76 -12.03
C THR A 130 -1.70 20.61 -13.55
N PHE A 131 -1.25 21.65 -14.27
CA PHE A 131 -1.67 21.96 -15.64
C PHE A 131 -1.24 20.98 -16.73
N ASP A 132 -0.29 20.05 -16.50
CA ASP A 132 0.27 19.25 -17.61
C ASP A 132 0.42 17.74 -17.39
N ASP A 133 0.15 17.19 -16.21
CA ASP A 133 -0.07 15.75 -16.03
C ASP A 133 -0.58 15.50 -14.61
N ALA A 134 -1.67 14.73 -14.48
CA ALA A 134 -2.32 14.44 -13.21
C ALA A 134 -1.52 13.37 -12.44
N GLU A 135 -0.37 13.75 -11.87
CA GLU A 135 0.40 12.85 -11.01
C GLU A 135 -0.25 12.69 -9.64
N ARG A 136 -0.33 11.43 -9.17
CA ARG A 136 -0.75 11.12 -7.81
C ARG A 136 0.36 11.50 -6.84
N ALA A 137 0.04 12.36 -5.89
CA ALA A 137 0.90 12.74 -4.79
C ALA A 137 0.59 11.90 -3.55
N VAL A 138 1.65 11.58 -2.79
CA VAL A 138 1.56 11.00 -1.46
C VAL A 138 2.13 12.00 -0.47
N GLU A 139 1.30 12.45 0.47
CA GLU A 139 1.68 13.39 1.52
C GLU A 139 1.45 12.74 2.88
N VAL A 140 2.51 12.61 3.70
CA VAL A 140 2.44 11.92 5.00
C VAL A 140 2.71 12.93 6.12
N HIS A 141 1.74 13.12 7.00
CA HIS A 141 1.92 13.84 8.25
C HIS A 141 2.33 12.85 9.35
N ILE A 142 3.61 12.87 9.71
CA ILE A 142 4.18 12.01 10.75
C ILE A 142 3.88 12.64 12.11
N PHE A 143 3.28 11.87 13.01
CA PHE A 143 2.92 12.36 14.33
C PHE A 143 4.15 12.51 15.23
N ASP A 144 4.16 13.59 16.01
CA ASP A 144 5.18 13.85 17.04
C ASP A 144 6.62 13.80 16.50
N PHE A 145 6.80 14.22 15.25
CA PHE A 145 8.04 14.10 14.49
C PHE A 145 8.58 15.47 14.07
N GLN A 146 9.85 15.74 14.37
CA GLN A 146 10.49 17.05 14.16
C GLN A 146 11.82 16.98 13.38
N GLN A 147 12.14 15.82 12.78
CA GLN A 147 13.40 15.64 12.06
C GLN A 147 13.24 16.00 10.58
N ASP A 148 14.33 16.48 9.97
CA ASP A 148 14.42 16.60 8.52
C ASP A 148 14.83 15.25 7.92
N ILE A 149 14.00 14.75 7.02
CA ILE A 149 14.14 13.45 6.38
C ILE A 149 14.17 13.56 4.85
N TYR A 150 14.40 14.76 4.31
CA TYR A 150 14.50 14.95 2.85
C TYR A 150 15.58 14.06 2.24
N GLY A 151 15.25 13.44 1.12
CA GLY A 151 16.13 12.53 0.40
C GLY A 151 16.18 11.11 0.96
N GLN A 152 15.62 10.85 2.15
CA GLN A 152 15.59 9.51 2.73
C GLN A 152 14.58 8.60 2.03
N GLN A 153 14.89 7.30 2.04
CA GLN A 153 13.95 6.25 1.65
C GLN A 153 13.07 5.89 2.84
N VAL A 154 11.76 5.82 2.61
CA VAL A 154 10.77 5.48 3.63
C VAL A 154 9.89 4.32 3.17
N ARG A 155 9.39 3.57 4.14
CA ARG A 155 8.34 2.56 3.94
C ARG A 155 7.06 3.07 4.57
N VAL A 156 5.95 3.00 3.84
CA VAL A 156 4.62 3.36 4.34
C VAL A 156 3.74 2.11 4.33
N ASP A 157 3.38 1.62 5.50
CA ASP A 157 2.45 0.51 5.72
C ASP A 157 1.02 1.07 5.86
N LEU A 158 0.11 0.64 5.00
CA LEU A 158 -1.29 1.07 4.97
C LEU A 158 -2.11 0.24 5.97
N VAL A 159 -2.74 0.91 6.93
CA VAL A 159 -3.55 0.26 7.98
C VAL A 159 -5.05 0.37 7.68
N GLU A 160 -5.54 1.58 7.45
CA GLU A 160 -6.96 1.80 7.19
C GLU A 160 -7.22 3.05 6.34
N ARG A 161 -8.22 2.99 5.45
CA ARG A 161 -8.74 4.18 4.77
C ARG A 161 -9.74 4.90 5.68
N LEU A 162 -9.41 6.13 6.05
CA LEU A 162 -10.25 6.96 6.93
C LEU A 162 -11.42 7.61 6.18
N ARG A 163 -11.16 8.09 4.96
CA ARG A 163 -12.16 8.74 4.08
C ARG A 163 -11.64 8.96 2.65
N PRO A 164 -12.51 9.22 1.66
CA PRO A 164 -12.10 9.78 0.37
C PRO A 164 -11.55 11.21 0.47
N GLU A 165 -10.89 11.66 -0.59
CA GLU A 165 -10.53 13.08 -0.76
C GLU A 165 -11.77 13.94 -0.91
N ARG A 166 -11.68 15.20 -0.46
CA ARG A 166 -12.76 16.18 -0.61
C ARG A 166 -12.18 17.58 -0.70
N LYS A 167 -12.87 18.47 -1.42
CA LYS A 167 -12.59 19.90 -1.39
C LYS A 167 -13.13 20.52 -0.10
N PHE A 168 -12.46 21.57 0.38
CA PHE A 168 -12.85 22.31 1.58
C PHE A 168 -13.23 23.74 1.21
N SER A 169 -14.23 24.29 1.88
CA SER A 169 -14.72 25.66 1.68
C SER A 169 -13.76 26.73 2.20
N GLY A 170 -12.76 26.36 3.00
CA GLY A 170 -11.79 27.29 3.56
C GLY A 170 -10.76 26.60 4.46
N LEU A 171 -9.78 27.38 4.91
CA LEU A 171 -8.65 26.87 5.69
C LEU A 171 -9.04 26.27 7.04
N GLU A 172 -9.97 26.91 7.76
CA GLU A 172 -10.40 26.42 9.07
C GLU A 172 -11.15 25.08 8.97
N ALA A 173 -11.98 24.91 7.95
CA ALA A 173 -12.66 23.64 7.67
C ALA A 173 -11.67 22.52 7.29
N LEU A 174 -10.56 22.87 6.62
CA LEU A 174 -9.48 21.93 6.32
C LEU A 174 -8.74 21.51 7.61
N LYS A 175 -8.30 22.47 8.43
CA LYS A 175 -7.59 22.21 9.70
C LYS A 175 -8.41 21.33 10.64
N ALA A 176 -9.66 21.72 10.91
CA ALA A 176 -10.56 20.96 11.78
C ALA A 176 -10.73 19.50 11.29
N ARG A 177 -10.70 19.30 9.96
CA ARG A 177 -10.78 17.95 9.41
C ARG A 177 -9.48 17.17 9.55
N ILE A 178 -8.33 17.79 9.33
CA ILE A 178 -7.03 17.15 9.54
C ILE A 178 -6.87 16.73 11.00
N GLU A 179 -7.34 17.53 11.96
CA GLU A 179 -7.34 17.17 13.38
C GLU A 179 -8.19 15.92 13.66
N LEU A 180 -9.42 15.88 13.13
CA LEU A 180 -10.30 14.72 13.26
C LEU A 180 -9.71 13.46 12.62
N ASP A 181 -9.15 13.59 11.41
CA ASP A 181 -8.51 12.47 10.71
C ASP A 181 -7.27 11.99 11.49
N SER A 182 -6.48 12.91 12.07
CA SER A 182 -5.30 12.59 12.89
C SER A 182 -5.67 11.91 14.20
N LYS A 183 -6.72 12.38 14.88
CA LYS A 183 -7.24 11.74 16.11
C LYS A 183 -7.69 10.31 15.82
N LYS A 184 -8.50 10.12 14.78
CA LYS A 184 -8.98 8.79 14.36
C LYS A 184 -7.81 7.87 13.97
N ALA A 185 -6.82 8.39 13.26
CA ALA A 185 -5.62 7.62 12.92
C ALA A 185 -4.87 7.15 14.16
N ARG A 186 -4.65 8.03 15.15
CA ARG A 186 -4.01 7.66 16.42
C ARG A 186 -4.79 6.58 17.16
N GLU A 187 -6.11 6.68 17.23
CA GLU A 187 -6.97 5.67 17.86
C GLU A 187 -6.80 4.30 17.19
N ILE A 188 -6.92 4.22 15.86
CA ILE A 188 -6.74 2.99 15.08
C ILE A 188 -5.33 2.40 15.29
N LEU A 189 -4.30 3.22 15.14
CA LEU A 189 -2.91 2.76 15.21
C LEU A 189 -2.53 2.31 16.63
N SER A 190 -3.10 2.92 17.67
CA SER A 190 -2.87 2.48 19.05
C SER A 190 -3.44 1.10 19.35
N ALA A 191 -4.56 0.74 18.72
CA ALA A 191 -5.21 -0.56 18.88
C ALA A 191 -4.43 -1.70 18.19
N GLU A 192 -3.65 -1.41 17.14
CA GLU A 192 -2.83 -2.41 16.41
C GLU A 192 -1.54 -2.82 17.16
N ILE A 193 -1.13 -2.08 18.18
CA ILE A 193 0.06 -2.41 19.00
C ILE A 193 -0.29 -3.36 20.17
N THR A 194 -1.59 -3.51 20.48
CA THR A 194 -2.08 -4.33 21.60
C THR A 194 -2.39 -5.75 21.16
#